data_AF-A0A832NBY4-F1
#
_entry.id   AF-A0A832NBY4-F1
#
_cell.length_a   1.000
_cell.length_b   1.000
_cell.length_c   1.000
_cell.angle_alpha   90.00
_cell.angle_beta   90.00
_cell.angle_gamma   90.00
#
_symmetry.space_group_name_H-M   'P 1'
#
loop_
_entity.id
_entity.type
_entity.pdbx_description
1 polymer ?
#
loop_
_entity_poly.entity_id
_entity_poly.type
_entity_poly.pdbx_seq_one_letter_code
_entity_poly.pdbx_strand_id
1 'polypeptide(L)'
;MGEVRLAYMSWRAAANYFSRSDIVLLPVGSTEQHGPQNPLGTDHLIAYNLALEAGKRAGVAVLPPVPFGVSAHHSAFPGTVWVREEVFKEYVRDIVRAI
;
A
#
# COMPACT_ATOMS: atom_id res chain seq x y z
N MET A 1 -21.35 -3.70 4.13
CA MET A 1 -20.34 -3.28 3.13
C MET A 1 -19.50 -4.50 2.81
N GLY A 2 -19.29 -4.80 1.54
CA GLY A 2 -18.47 -5.94 1.13
C GLY A 2 -17.01 -5.78 1.57
N GLU A 3 -16.24 -6.87 1.52
CA GLU A 3 -14.80 -6.82 1.73
C GLU A 3 -14.18 -5.85 0.71
N VAL A 4 -13.45 -4.84 1.18
CA VAL A 4 -12.80 -3.83 0.32
C VAL A 4 -11.36 -4.22 0.01
N ARG A 5 -10.76 -5.12 0.78
CA ARG A 5 -9.37 -5.53 0.56
C ARG A 5 -9.30 -6.51 -0.61
N LEU A 6 -8.62 -6.11 -1.68
CA LEU A 6 -8.47 -6.96 -2.87
C LEU A 6 -7.79 -8.30 -2.51
N ALA A 7 -6.83 -8.28 -1.58
CA ALA A 7 -6.09 -9.47 -1.13
C ALA A 7 -6.96 -10.59 -0.54
N TYR A 8 -8.19 -10.27 -0.13
CA TYR A 8 -9.14 -11.24 0.45
C TYR A 8 -10.26 -11.61 -0.52
N MET A 9 -10.23 -11.08 -1.75
CA MET A 9 -11.13 -11.47 -2.81
C MET A 9 -10.62 -12.72 -3.53
N SER A 10 -11.52 -13.64 -3.87
CA SER A 10 -11.21 -14.59 -4.95
C SER A 10 -11.10 -13.84 -6.27
N TRP A 11 -10.37 -14.38 -7.25
CA TRP A 11 -10.27 -13.78 -8.58
C TRP A 11 -11.65 -13.55 -9.23
N ARG A 12 -12.65 -14.39 -8.93
CA ARG A 12 -14.04 -14.21 -9.40
C ARG A 12 -14.72 -13.00 -8.75
N ALA A 13 -14.49 -12.78 -7.46
CA ALA A 13 -15.00 -11.59 -6.76
C ALA A 13 -14.32 -10.32 -7.27
N ALA A 14 -13.01 -10.36 -7.54
CA ALA A 14 -12.28 -9.27 -8.17
C ALA A 14 -12.80 -8.97 -9.59
N ALA A 15 -12.99 -9.99 -10.43
CA ALA A 15 -13.58 -9.81 -11.77
C ALA A 15 -14.98 -9.17 -11.71
N ASN A 16 -15.78 -9.52 -10.72
CA ASN A 16 -17.09 -8.93 -10.49
C ASN A 16 -17.06 -7.48 -9.97
N TYR A 17 -15.96 -7.10 -9.30
CA TYR A 17 -15.69 -5.71 -8.91
C TYR A 17 -15.29 -4.89 -10.14
N PHE A 18 -14.29 -5.37 -10.88
CA PHE A 18 -13.74 -4.69 -12.06
C PHE A 18 -14.73 -4.60 -13.24
N SER A 19 -15.78 -5.44 -13.28
CA SER A 19 -16.87 -5.25 -14.24
C SER A 19 -17.73 -4.01 -13.99
N ARG A 20 -17.54 -3.33 -12.85
CA ARG A 20 -18.33 -2.17 -12.41
C ARG A 20 -17.49 -0.95 -12.05
N SER A 21 -16.20 -1.13 -11.76
CA SER A 21 -15.31 -0.05 -11.33
C SER A 21 -13.86 -0.39 -11.62
N ASP A 22 -13.14 0.57 -12.22
CA ASP A 22 -11.70 0.48 -12.48
C ASP A 22 -10.87 1.28 -11.46
N ILE A 23 -11.49 1.70 -10.35
CA ILE A 23 -10.84 2.53 -9.33
C ILE A 23 -10.33 1.63 -8.21
N VAL A 24 -9.10 1.82 -7.76
CA VAL A 24 -8.56 1.19 -6.56
C VAL A 24 -7.74 2.18 -5.74
N LEU A 25 -7.57 1.92 -4.45
CA LEU A 25 -6.61 2.64 -3.60
C LEU A 25 -5.35 1.79 -3.43
N LEU A 26 -4.19 2.36 -3.76
CA LEU A 26 -2.88 1.77 -3.47
C LEU A 26 -2.26 2.51 -2.27
N PRO A 27 -2.25 1.93 -1.07
CA PRO A 27 -1.54 2.50 0.06
C PRO A 27 -0.03 2.36 -0.15
N VAL A 28 0.70 3.45 0.06
CA VAL A 28 2.16 3.50 -0.09
C VAL A 28 2.75 4.12 1.16
N GLY A 29 3.80 3.48 1.70
CA GLY A 29 4.56 3.99 2.83
C GLY A 29 5.99 3.44 2.84
N SER A 30 6.54 3.29 4.03
CA SER A 30 7.91 2.85 4.26
C SER A 30 8.02 2.00 5.54
N THR A 31 9.20 1.43 5.74
CA THR A 31 9.63 0.80 6.99
C THR A 31 10.92 1.49 7.41
N GLU A 32 10.80 2.50 8.25
CA GLU A 32 11.89 3.44 8.57
C GLU A 32 11.80 3.97 9.99
N GLN A 33 12.86 4.61 10.46
CA GLN A 33 12.89 5.20 11.80
C GLN A 33 11.83 6.30 11.96
N HIS A 34 11.16 6.33 13.10
CA HIS A 34 10.24 7.41 13.49
C HIS A 34 10.50 7.89 14.93
N GLY A 35 11.77 7.95 15.30
CA GLY A 35 12.22 8.23 16.66
C GLY A 35 12.08 7.03 17.61
N PRO A 36 12.44 7.20 18.90
CA PRO A 36 12.61 6.09 19.84
C PRO A 36 11.33 5.36 20.25
N GLN A 37 10.15 5.98 20.11
CA GLN A 37 8.89 5.46 20.65
C GLN A 37 7.98 4.82 19.60
N ASN A 38 8.19 5.13 18.31
CA ASN A 38 7.24 4.76 17.27
C ASN A 38 7.67 3.48 16.53
N PRO A 39 6.70 2.69 16.01
CA PRO A 39 6.99 1.56 15.16
C PRO A 39 7.68 1.97 13.85
N LEU A 40 8.56 1.10 13.33
CA LEU A 40 9.20 1.31 12.03
C LEU A 40 8.20 1.36 10.86
N GLY A 41 7.04 0.71 11.00
CA GLY A 41 6.01 0.65 9.97
C GLY A 41 5.01 1.80 9.98
N THR A 42 5.26 2.88 10.74
CA THR A 42 4.29 3.97 10.94
C THR A 42 3.64 4.42 9.64
N ASP A 43 4.45 4.67 8.61
CA ASP A 43 3.99 5.14 7.30
C ASP A 43 2.98 4.19 6.64
N HIS A 44 3.35 2.94 6.40
CA HIS A 44 2.49 2.02 5.66
C HIS A 44 1.30 1.53 6.51
N LEU A 45 1.44 1.46 7.84
CA LEU A 45 0.34 1.13 8.75
C LEU A 45 -0.73 2.23 8.74
N ILE A 46 -0.33 3.50 8.83
CA ILE A 46 -1.27 4.63 8.76
C ILE A 46 -1.91 4.70 7.37
N ALA A 47 -1.10 4.67 6.31
CA ALA A 47 -1.59 4.75 4.94
C ALA A 47 -2.60 3.63 4.64
N TYR A 48 -2.33 2.40 5.06
CA TYR A 48 -3.24 1.28 4.83
C TYR A 48 -4.56 1.46 5.58
N ASN A 49 -4.53 1.80 6.88
CA ASN A 49 -5.77 1.99 7.65
C ASN A 49 -6.61 3.15 7.13
N LEU A 50 -5.99 4.26 6.73
CA LEU A 50 -6.70 5.36 6.07
C LEU A 50 -7.33 4.94 4.75
N ALA A 51 -6.60 4.19 3.92
CA ALA A 51 -7.10 3.67 2.65
C ALA A 51 -8.27 2.70 2.86
N LEU A 52 -8.24 1.85 3.90
CA LEU A 52 -9.35 0.95 4.23
C LEU A 52 -10.62 1.73 4.62
N GLU A 53 -10.50 2.77 5.44
CA GLU A 53 -11.65 3.59 5.83
C GLU A 53 -12.18 4.42 4.65
N ALA A 54 -11.31 4.98 3.81
CA ALA A 54 -11.69 5.67 2.59
C ALA A 54 -12.37 4.71 1.60
N GLY A 55 -11.80 3.52 1.40
CA GLY A 55 -12.32 2.48 0.51
C GLY A 55 -13.71 2.02 0.91
N LYS A 56 -13.95 1.79 2.21
CA LYS A 56 -15.29 1.48 2.74
C LYS A 56 -16.32 2.56 2.44
N ARG A 57 -15.95 3.83 2.62
CA ARG A 57 -16.86 4.98 2.41
C ARG A 57 -17.17 5.21 0.93
N ALA A 58 -16.16 5.06 0.06
CA ALA A 58 -16.28 5.27 -1.37
C ALA A 58 -16.75 4.03 -2.15
N GLY A 59 -16.76 2.85 -1.51
CA GLY A 59 -17.08 1.58 -2.18
C GLY A 59 -16.00 1.12 -3.17
N VAL A 60 -14.73 1.49 -2.92
CA VAL A 60 -13.60 1.15 -3.79
C VAL A 60 -12.68 0.12 -3.14
N ALA A 61 -12.10 -0.76 -3.96
CA ALA A 61 -11.16 -1.77 -3.51
C ALA A 61 -9.82 -1.16 -3.09
N VAL A 62 -9.18 -1.80 -2.10
CA VAL A 62 -7.89 -1.39 -1.54
C VAL A 62 -6.88 -2.50 -1.78
N LEU A 63 -5.78 -2.15 -2.43
CA LEU A 63 -4.65 -3.04 -2.68
C LEU A 63 -3.84 -3.29 -1.39
N PRO A 64 -3.03 -4.36 -1.34
CA PRO A 64 -2.00 -4.49 -0.32
C PRO A 64 -1.12 -3.23 -0.26
N PRO A 65 -0.67 -2.80 0.93
CA PRO A 65 0.23 -1.67 1.03
C PRO A 65 1.58 -1.99 0.40
N VAL A 66 2.24 -0.98 -0.16
CA VAL A 66 3.67 -1.01 -0.46
C VAL A 66 4.44 -0.64 0.81
N PRO A 67 5.13 -1.59 1.49
CA PRO A 67 5.65 -1.37 2.84
C PRO A 67 7.09 -0.84 2.87
N PHE A 68 7.79 -0.84 1.73
CA PHE A 68 9.17 -0.38 1.61
C PHE A 68 9.25 0.72 0.56
N GLY A 69 9.74 1.88 0.98
CA GLY A 69 9.88 3.07 0.15
C GLY A 69 11.33 3.43 -0.14
N VAL A 70 11.52 4.70 -0.51
CA VAL A 70 12.83 5.30 -0.79
C VAL A 70 13.32 6.05 0.44
N SER A 71 13.94 5.31 1.36
CA SER A 71 14.30 5.81 2.70
C SER A 71 15.78 5.65 3.04
N ALA A 72 16.64 5.70 2.03
CA ALA A 72 18.10 5.60 2.19
C ALA A 72 18.69 6.64 3.16
N HIS A 73 18.08 7.82 3.28
CA HIS A 73 18.50 8.85 4.22
C HIS A 73 18.27 8.47 5.70
N HIS A 74 17.48 7.43 5.96
CA HIS A 74 17.29 6.82 7.28
C HIS A 74 18.16 5.57 7.51
N SER A 75 19.06 5.23 6.59
CA SER A 75 19.84 3.97 6.63
C SER A 75 20.79 3.85 7.84
N ALA A 76 21.12 4.96 8.50
CA ALA A 76 21.93 4.95 9.71
C ALA A 76 21.19 4.37 10.93
N PHE A 77 19.86 4.24 10.86
CA PHE A 77 19.03 3.73 11.95
C PHE A 77 18.71 2.24 11.73
N PRO A 78 19.05 1.36 12.69
CA PRO A 78 18.77 -0.07 12.57
C PRO A 78 17.28 -0.37 12.36
N GLY A 79 17.00 -1.30 11.45
CA GLY A 79 15.64 -1.71 11.10
C GLY A 79 15.01 -0.93 9.95
N THR A 80 15.61 0.18 9.50
CA THR A 80 15.19 0.84 8.25
C THR A 80 15.45 -0.08 7.07
N VAL A 81 14.40 -0.34 6.27
CA VAL A 81 14.47 -1.13 5.03
C VAL A 81 14.05 -0.22 3.88
N TRP A 82 14.92 -0.08 2.90
CA TRP A 82 14.73 0.84 1.79
C TRP A 82 15.04 0.20 0.44
N VAL A 83 14.43 0.75 -0.60
CA VAL A 83 14.63 0.35 -1.99
C VAL A 83 15.20 1.54 -2.77
N ARG A 84 16.05 1.27 -3.76
CA ARG A 84 16.56 2.30 -4.67
C ARG A 84 15.39 3.01 -5.37
N GLU A 85 15.54 4.32 -5.57
CA GLU A 85 14.46 5.16 -6.12
C GLU A 85 13.94 4.65 -7.47
N GLU A 86 14.84 4.27 -8.36
CA GLU A 86 14.49 3.78 -9.70
C GLU A 86 13.69 2.48 -9.62
N VAL A 87 14.12 1.55 -8.77
CA VAL A 87 13.45 0.24 -8.58
C VAL A 87 12.06 0.45 -7.95
N PHE A 88 11.94 1.37 -7.00
CA PHE A 88 10.64 1.70 -6.41
C PHE A 88 9.67 2.27 -7.45
N LYS A 89 10.15 3.19 -8.31
CA LYS A 89 9.36 3.74 -9.43
C LYS A 89 8.92 2.66 -10.41
N GLU A 90 9.81 1.74 -10.77
CA GLU A 90 9.51 0.62 -11.65
C GLU A 90 8.48 -0.33 -11.03
N TYR A 91 8.67 -0.71 -9.77
CA TYR A 91 7.75 -1.58 -9.02
C TYR A 91 6.34 -0.98 -8.92
N VAL A 92 6.21 0.29 -8.51
CA VAL A 92 4.90 0.95 -8.42
C VAL A 92 4.27 1.11 -9.79
N ARG A 93 5.06 1.40 -10.84
CA ARG A 93 4.57 1.47 -12.22
C ARG A 93 3.99 0.14 -12.68
N ASP A 94 4.64 -0.98 -12.37
CA ASP A 94 4.17 -2.30 -12.75
C ASP A 94 2.89 -2.69 -11.99
N ILE A 95 2.75 -2.30 -10.72
CA ILE A 95 1.48 -2.44 -9.97
C ILE A 95 0.36 -1.69 -10.68
N VAL A 96 0.57 -0.42 -11.01
CA VAL A 96 -0.47 0.43 -11.64
C VAL A 96 -0.87 -0.11 -13.02
N ARG A 97 0.05 -0.70 -13.77
CA ARG A 97 -0.24 -1.32 -15.08
C ARG A 97 -1.00 -2.63 -14.99
N ALA A 98 -0.93 -3.32 -13.85
CA ALA A 98 -1.54 -4.64 -13.66
C ALA A 98 -3.01 -4.57 -13.21
N ILE A 99 -3.48 -3.38 -12.83
CA ILE A 99 -4.87 -3.09 -12.49
C ILE A 99 -5.57 -2.54 -13.73
#